data_AF-X1MNZ5-F1
#
_entry.id   AF-X1MNZ5-F1
#
_cell.length_a   1.000
_cell.length_b   1.000
_cell.length_c   1.000
_cell.angle_alpha   90.00
_cell.angle_beta   90.00
_cell.angle_gamma   90.00
#
_symmetry.space_group_name_H-M   'P 1'
#
loop_
_entity.id
_entity.type
_entity.pdbx_description
1 polymer ?
#
loop_
_entity_poly.entity_id
_entity_poly.type
_entity_poly.pdbx_seq_one_letter_code
_entity_poly.pdbx_strand_id
1 'polypeptide(L)'
;RILGVALLIVIACLFKMFDAFLLSLPVLHGAVANPIFAFIMEGAAFLVLITIINAKLKQKKAGQAILGGLAALLAVNLFPLVKYATGIPACVFPGTGYPLSLYYAPLAVSLSLVTVPLGFLVGAQIEAFETKFEGATLSRKLRYFASPVTLILCLAIVLLIRLI
;
A
#
# COMPACT_ATOMS: atom_id res chain seq x y z
N ARG A 1 6.13 -12.69 5.29
CA ARG A 1 5.61 -11.93 4.11
C ARG A 1 4.17 -11.46 4.33
N ILE A 2 3.20 -12.34 4.63
CA ILE A 2 1.81 -11.97 4.94
C ILE A 2 1.72 -10.89 6.02
N LEU A 3 2.39 -11.09 7.17
CA LEU A 3 2.42 -10.12 8.26
C LEU A 3 3.00 -8.76 7.84
N GLY A 4 4.02 -8.76 6.98
CA GLY A 4 4.63 -7.53 6.47
C GLY A 4 3.68 -6.72 5.58
N VAL A 5 2.92 -7.40 4.72
CA VAL A 5 1.88 -6.76 3.89
C VAL A 5 0.74 -6.25 4.77
N ALA A 6 0.28 -7.04 5.74
CA ALA A 6 -0.75 -6.60 6.69
C ALA A 6 -0.30 -5.36 7.48
N LEU A 7 0.94 -5.35 7.98
CA LEU A 7 1.51 -4.21 8.69
C LEU A 7 1.62 -2.98 7.77
N LEU A 8 2.04 -3.15 6.52
CA LEU A 8 2.12 -2.06 5.55
C LEU A 8 0.74 -1.41 5.31
N ILE A 9 -0.32 -2.21 5.18
CA ILE A 9 -1.69 -1.70 5.02
C ILE A 9 -2.09 -0.87 6.24
N VAL A 10 -1.85 -1.40 7.45
CA VAL A 10 -2.14 -0.69 8.70
C VAL A 10 -1.38 0.63 8.76
N ILE A 11 -0.08 0.61 8.46
CA ILE A 11 0.75 1.82 8.42
C ILE A 11 0.19 2.83 7.40
N ALA A 12 -0.11 2.42 6.17
CA ALA A 12 -0.68 3.31 5.15
C ALA A 12 -2.00 3.94 5.59
N CYS A 13 -2.87 3.16 6.24
CA CYS A 13 -4.12 3.67 6.82
C CYS A 13 -3.86 4.69 7.93
N LEU A 14 -2.93 4.41 8.85
CA LEU A 14 -2.56 5.32 9.93
C LEU A 14 -1.96 6.62 9.40
N PHE A 15 -1.10 6.55 8.38
CA PHE A 15 -0.58 7.74 7.70
C PHE A 15 -1.71 8.58 7.10
N LYS A 16 -2.71 7.93 6.49
CA LYS A 16 -3.87 8.64 5.95
C LYS A 16 -4.78 9.23 7.03
N MET A 17 -4.89 8.57 8.18
CA MET A 17 -5.61 9.12 9.33
C MET A 17 -4.88 10.31 9.96
N PHE A 18 -3.54 10.26 10.02
CA PHE A 18 -2.72 11.39 10.47
C PHE A 18 -2.86 12.58 9.52
N ASP A 19 -2.81 12.34 8.21
CA ASP A 19 -3.09 13.34 7.18
C ASP A 19 -4.48 13.98 7.34
N ALA A 20 -5.50 13.17 7.63
CA ALA A 20 -6.85 13.65 7.89
C ALA A 20 -6.94 14.51 9.16
N PHE A 21 -6.22 14.12 10.22
CA PHE A 21 -6.14 14.88 11.47
C PHE A 21 -5.54 16.27 11.24
N LEU A 22 -4.44 16.37 10.48
CA LEU A 22 -3.83 17.66 10.14
C LEU A 22 -4.78 18.58 9.36
N LEU A 23 -5.64 18.00 8.52
CA LEU A 23 -6.64 18.74 7.74
C LEU A 23 -7.97 18.94 8.49
N SER A 24 -8.08 18.50 9.74
CA SER A 24 -9.33 18.52 10.53
C SER A 24 -10.53 17.86 9.83
N LEU A 25 -10.26 16.81 9.03
CA LEU A 25 -11.30 16.05 8.33
C LEU A 25 -11.83 14.90 9.19
N PRO A 26 -13.16 14.64 9.20
CA PRO A 26 -13.69 13.47 9.87
C PRO A 26 -13.22 12.19 9.18
N VAL A 27 -13.11 11.09 9.93
CA VAL A 27 -12.65 9.79 9.39
C VAL A 27 -13.55 9.28 8.27
N LEU A 28 -14.85 9.53 8.37
CA LEU A 28 -15.84 9.19 7.35
C LEU A 28 -15.94 10.25 6.23
N HIS A 29 -14.99 11.18 6.13
CA HIS A 29 -14.93 12.07 4.98
C HIS A 29 -14.53 11.30 3.72
N GLY A 30 -15.08 11.66 2.56
CA GLY A 30 -14.77 11.01 1.28
C GLY A 30 -13.28 10.98 0.96
N ALA A 31 -12.55 12.05 1.26
CA ALA A 31 -11.09 12.12 1.05
C ALA A 31 -10.25 11.23 1.99
N VAL A 32 -10.87 10.60 2.99
CA VAL A 32 -10.21 9.75 4.00
C VAL A 32 -10.65 8.31 3.83
N ALA A 33 -11.97 8.05 3.85
CA ALA A 33 -12.54 6.71 3.73
C ALA A 33 -12.20 6.04 2.39
N ASN A 34 -12.24 6.79 1.27
CA ASN A 34 -11.92 6.23 -0.05
C ASN A 34 -10.48 5.71 -0.12
N PRO A 35 -9.42 6.50 0.14
CA PRO A 35 -8.05 5.97 0.12
C PRO A 35 -7.82 4.80 1.08
N ILE A 36 -8.35 4.87 2.31
CA ILE A 36 -8.23 3.77 3.28
C ILE A 36 -8.86 2.48 2.72
N PHE A 37 -10.06 2.57 2.15
CA PHE A 37 -10.72 1.43 1.54
C PHE A 37 -9.91 0.87 0.36
N ALA A 38 -9.33 1.73 -0.49
CA ALA A 38 -8.46 1.30 -1.58
C ALA A 38 -7.23 0.52 -1.07
N PHE A 39 -6.54 1.01 -0.04
CA PHE A 39 -5.38 0.32 0.55
C PHE A 39 -5.77 -1.06 1.10
N ILE A 40 -6.91 -1.15 1.78
CA ILE A 40 -7.41 -2.41 2.33
C ILE A 40 -7.76 -3.38 1.20
N MET A 41 -8.48 -2.93 0.16
CA MET A 41 -8.88 -3.79 -0.95
C MET A 41 -7.68 -4.32 -1.74
N GLU A 42 -6.70 -3.47 -2.06
CA GLU A 42 -5.50 -3.91 -2.78
C GLU A 42 -4.64 -4.83 -1.95
N GLY A 43 -4.44 -4.49 -0.67
CA GLY A 43 -3.71 -5.34 0.25
C GLY A 43 -4.38 -6.71 0.47
N ALA A 44 -5.70 -6.74 0.65
CA ALA A 44 -6.46 -7.98 0.79
C ALA A 44 -6.44 -8.81 -0.50
N ALA A 45 -6.63 -8.18 -1.65
CA ALA A 45 -6.52 -8.83 -2.96
C ALA A 45 -5.14 -9.46 -3.15
N PHE A 46 -4.08 -8.74 -2.81
CA PHE A 46 -2.71 -9.25 -2.87
C PHE A 46 -2.51 -10.43 -1.93
N LEU A 47 -2.99 -10.35 -0.69
CA LEU A 47 -2.90 -11.42 0.31
C LEU A 47 -3.66 -12.69 -0.10
N VAL A 48 -4.81 -12.56 -0.75
CA VAL A 48 -5.55 -13.70 -1.31
C VAL A 48 -4.81 -14.29 -2.50
N LEU A 49 -4.37 -13.47 -3.45
CA LEU A 49 -3.70 -13.98 -4.65
C LEU A 49 -2.33 -14.60 -4.35
N ILE A 50 -1.61 -14.08 -3.36
CA ILE A 50 -0.33 -14.67 -2.95
C ILE A 50 -0.51 -16.02 -2.24
N THR A 51 -1.69 -16.42 -1.78
CA THR A 51 -1.91 -17.81 -1.31
C THR A 51 -2.27 -18.73 -2.48
N ILE A 52 -2.99 -18.23 -3.47
CA ILE A 52 -3.50 -19.02 -4.61
C ILE A 52 -2.44 -19.28 -5.69
N ILE A 53 -1.60 -18.29 -6.01
CA ILE A 53 -0.64 -18.41 -7.12
C ILE A 53 0.39 -19.52 -6.85
N ASN A 54 0.84 -20.22 -7.90
CA ASN A 54 1.86 -21.26 -7.78
C ASN A 54 3.20 -20.70 -7.25
N ALA A 55 3.85 -21.44 -6.34
CA ALA A 55 5.14 -21.06 -5.76
C ALA A 55 6.24 -20.79 -6.81
N LYS A 56 6.32 -21.59 -7.88
CA LYS A 56 7.30 -21.38 -8.97
C LYS A 56 7.10 -20.04 -9.68
N LEU A 57 5.84 -19.61 -9.81
CA LEU A 57 5.51 -18.37 -10.49
C LEU A 57 5.90 -17.16 -9.61
N LYS A 58 5.67 -17.24 -8.29
CA LYS A 58 6.05 -16.20 -7.32
C LYS A 58 7.55 -15.89 -7.28
N GLN A 59 8.41 -16.84 -7.67
CA GLN A 59 9.85 -16.64 -7.73
C GLN A 59 10.30 -15.91 -9.00
N LYS A 60 9.49 -15.96 -10.07
CA LYS A 60 9.81 -15.29 -11.33
C LYS A 60 9.30 -13.85 -11.32
N LYS A 61 10.07 -12.93 -11.91
CA LYS A 61 9.67 -11.51 -12.05
C LYS A 61 8.34 -11.34 -12.78
N ALA A 62 8.12 -12.09 -13.86
CA ALA A 62 6.85 -12.10 -14.58
C ALA A 62 5.67 -12.54 -13.68
N GLY A 63 5.89 -13.52 -12.80
CA GLY A 63 4.85 -13.98 -11.88
C GLY A 63 4.56 -12.99 -10.75
N GLN A 64 5.59 -12.28 -10.27
CA GLN A 64 5.43 -11.17 -9.33
C GLN A 64 4.68 -10.00 -9.96
N ALA A 65 4.98 -9.67 -11.22
CA ALA A 65 4.24 -8.68 -11.99
C ALA A 65 2.76 -9.07 -12.09
N ILE A 66 2.47 -10.28 -12.58
CA ILE A 66 1.08 -10.79 -12.71
C ILE A 66 0.36 -10.76 -11.35
N LEU A 67 1.02 -11.15 -10.26
CA LEU A 67 0.45 -11.07 -8.92
C LEU A 67 0.03 -9.64 -8.56
N GLY A 68 0.88 -8.64 -8.83
CA GLY A 68 0.55 -7.23 -8.60
C GLY A 68 -0.58 -6.74 -9.50
N GLY A 69 -0.46 -6.97 -10.80
CA GLY A 69 -1.49 -6.58 -11.77
C GLY A 69 -2.86 -7.15 -11.45
N LEU A 70 -2.94 -8.45 -11.09
CA LEU A 70 -4.19 -9.08 -10.68
C LEU A 70 -4.72 -8.53 -9.34
N ALA A 71 -3.84 -8.22 -8.39
CA ALA A 71 -4.25 -7.61 -7.12
C ALA A 71 -4.86 -6.23 -7.33
N ALA A 72 -4.20 -5.38 -8.12
CA ALA A 72 -4.73 -4.07 -8.48
C ALA A 72 -6.03 -4.19 -9.28
N LEU A 73 -6.10 -5.10 -10.27
CA LEU A 73 -7.30 -5.32 -11.06
C LEU A 73 -8.48 -5.75 -10.21
N LEU A 74 -8.27 -6.66 -9.25
CA LEU A 74 -9.32 -7.07 -8.32
C LEU A 74 -9.74 -5.90 -7.42
N ALA A 75 -8.78 -5.15 -6.89
CA ALA A 75 -9.04 -4.03 -5.99
C ALA A 75 -9.84 -2.89 -6.64
N VAL A 76 -9.48 -2.48 -7.87
CA VAL A 76 -10.18 -1.38 -8.56
C VAL A 76 -11.63 -1.74 -8.91
N ASN A 77 -11.92 -3.03 -9.11
CA ASN A 77 -13.27 -3.54 -9.34
C ASN A 77 -14.09 -3.67 -8.04
N LEU A 78 -13.43 -3.94 -6.91
CA LEU A 78 -14.08 -3.99 -5.59
C LEU A 78 -14.27 -2.60 -4.97
N PHE A 79 -13.45 -1.62 -5.36
CA PHE A 79 -13.47 -0.27 -4.79
C PHE A 79 -14.86 0.42 -4.79
N PRO A 80 -15.70 0.33 -5.85
CA PRO A 80 -17.04 0.93 -5.83
C PRO A 80 -17.94 0.45 -4.67
N LEU A 81 -17.60 -0.67 -4.02
CA LEU A 81 -18.31 -1.17 -2.85
C LEU A 81 -18.04 -0.37 -1.56
N VAL A 82 -17.15 0.62 -1.59
CA VAL A 82 -16.86 1.51 -0.44
C VAL A 82 -18.12 2.15 0.14
N LYS A 83 -19.12 2.45 -0.69
CA LYS A 83 -20.41 2.99 -0.25
C LYS A 83 -21.13 2.05 0.71
N TYR A 84 -21.10 0.75 0.44
CA TYR A 84 -21.76 -0.24 1.30
C TYR A 84 -20.97 -0.49 2.58
N ALA A 85 -19.65 -0.40 2.52
CA ALA A 85 -18.78 -0.61 3.68
C ALA A 85 -18.75 0.59 4.64
N THR A 86 -18.87 1.82 4.11
CA THR A 86 -18.61 3.06 4.88
C THR A 86 -19.77 4.04 4.91
N GLY A 87 -20.80 3.84 4.06
CA GLY A 87 -21.85 4.83 3.82
C GLY A 87 -21.45 5.98 2.89
N ILE A 88 -20.16 6.07 2.51
CA ILE A 88 -19.59 7.18 1.74
C ILE A 88 -19.48 6.81 0.27
N PRO A 89 -19.97 7.63 -0.67
CA PRO A 89 -19.89 7.32 -2.08
C PRO A 89 -18.44 7.18 -2.56
N ALA A 90 -18.23 6.27 -3.51
CA ALA A 90 -16.97 6.13 -4.20
C ALA A 90 -16.60 7.46 -4.90
N CYS A 91 -15.33 7.82 -4.88
CA CYS A 91 -14.84 8.93 -5.70
C CYS A 91 -15.18 8.65 -7.17
N VAL A 92 -15.67 9.67 -7.87
CA VAL A 92 -16.01 9.61 -9.31
C VAL A 92 -15.13 10.56 -10.09
N PHE A 93 -14.97 10.30 -11.39
CA PHE A 93 -14.28 11.23 -12.28
C PHE A 93 -15.12 12.52 -12.42
N PRO A 94 -14.53 13.72 -12.26
CA PRO A 94 -15.26 14.98 -12.27
C PRO A 94 -16.19 15.15 -13.48
N GLY A 95 -17.42 15.60 -13.24
CA GLY A 95 -18.43 15.77 -14.29
C GLY A 95 -19.08 14.46 -14.77
N THR A 96 -18.81 13.33 -14.11
CA THR A 96 -19.39 12.02 -14.48
C THR A 96 -19.89 11.25 -13.25
N GLY A 97 -20.65 10.18 -13.46
CA GLY A 97 -20.97 9.18 -12.44
C GLY A 97 -20.00 7.99 -12.41
N TYR A 98 -18.89 8.06 -13.15
CA TYR A 98 -18.01 6.91 -13.36
C TYR A 98 -16.99 6.78 -12.21
N PRO A 99 -16.87 5.60 -11.55
CA PRO A 99 -15.94 5.42 -10.45
C PRO A 99 -14.49 5.71 -10.84
N LEU A 100 -13.82 6.53 -10.03
CA LEU A 100 -12.45 6.97 -10.27
C LEU A 100 -11.47 5.78 -10.32
N SER A 101 -11.70 4.75 -9.51
CA SER A 101 -10.90 3.52 -9.50
C SER A 101 -10.92 2.78 -10.84
N LEU A 102 -12.09 2.75 -11.50
CA LEU A 102 -12.25 2.11 -12.79
C LEU A 102 -11.66 2.98 -13.90
N TYR A 103 -11.80 4.31 -13.78
CA TYR A 103 -11.26 5.26 -14.75
C TYR A 103 -9.74 5.12 -14.88
N TYR A 104 -9.06 5.04 -13.75
CA TYR A 104 -7.61 4.88 -13.69
C TYR A 104 -7.17 3.41 -13.56
N ALA A 105 -8.04 2.44 -13.82
CA ALA A 105 -7.71 1.02 -13.73
C ALA A 105 -6.48 0.64 -14.59
N PRO A 106 -6.32 1.09 -15.85
CA PRO A 106 -5.12 0.79 -16.63
C PRO A 106 -3.85 1.28 -15.94
N LEU A 107 -3.88 2.51 -15.39
CA LEU A 107 -2.74 3.09 -14.71
C LEU A 107 -2.41 2.32 -13.42
N ALA A 108 -3.40 2.04 -12.58
CA ALA A 108 -3.22 1.29 -11.34
C ALA A 108 -2.65 -0.11 -11.58
N VAL A 109 -3.20 -0.82 -12.57
CA VAL A 109 -2.73 -2.16 -12.96
C VAL A 109 -1.32 -2.10 -13.53
N SER A 110 -1.03 -1.18 -14.46
CA SER A 110 0.30 -1.01 -15.04
C SER A 110 1.36 -0.65 -14.00
N LEU A 111 1.04 0.23 -13.05
CA LEU A 111 1.93 0.54 -11.96
C LEU A 111 2.17 -0.68 -11.08
N SER A 112 1.13 -1.44 -10.72
CA SER A 112 1.27 -2.64 -9.88
C SER A 112 2.05 -3.77 -10.55
N LEU A 113 1.91 -3.93 -11.88
CA LEU A 113 2.74 -4.84 -12.69
C LEU A 113 4.25 -4.54 -12.53
N VAL A 114 4.61 -3.28 -12.27
CA VAL A 114 6.01 -2.84 -12.13
C VAL A 114 6.44 -2.76 -10.67
N THR A 115 5.64 -2.16 -9.80
CA THR A 115 6.02 -1.88 -8.41
C THR A 115 6.12 -3.14 -7.56
N VAL A 116 5.28 -4.16 -7.81
CA VAL A 116 5.35 -5.43 -7.08
C VAL A 116 6.68 -6.17 -7.32
N PRO A 117 7.12 -6.47 -8.56
CA PRO A 117 8.41 -7.14 -8.77
C PRO A 117 9.61 -6.32 -8.31
N LEU A 118 9.51 -4.99 -8.33
CA LEU A 118 10.50 -4.08 -7.74
C LEU A 118 10.50 -4.18 -6.21
N GLY A 119 9.34 -4.23 -5.57
CA GLY A 119 9.22 -4.43 -4.12
C GLY A 119 9.84 -5.74 -3.67
N PHE A 120 9.63 -6.83 -4.42
CA PHE A 120 10.33 -8.10 -4.18
C PHE A 120 11.85 -8.01 -4.38
N LEU A 121 12.31 -7.23 -5.36
CA LEU A 121 13.74 -7.02 -5.60
C LEU A 121 14.39 -6.30 -4.42
N VAL A 122 13.80 -5.16 -4.02
CA VAL A 122 14.30 -4.35 -2.90
C VAL A 122 14.23 -5.16 -1.59
N GLY A 123 13.14 -5.89 -1.35
CA GLY A 123 13.01 -6.76 -0.19
C GLY A 123 14.12 -7.82 -0.10
N ALA A 124 14.48 -8.44 -1.23
CA ALA A 124 15.57 -9.41 -1.27
C ALA A 124 16.95 -8.76 -1.03
N GLN A 125 17.17 -7.54 -1.54
CA GLN A 125 18.40 -6.79 -1.26
C GLN A 125 18.53 -6.42 0.21
N ILE A 126 17.43 -6.01 0.85
CA ILE A 126 17.40 -5.72 2.28
C ILE A 126 17.70 -7.00 3.09
N GLU A 127 17.05 -8.12 2.78
CA GLU A 127 17.30 -9.41 3.45
C GLU A 127 18.76 -9.88 3.32
N ALA A 128 19.35 -9.72 2.13
CA ALA A 128 20.76 -10.03 1.88
C ALA A 128 21.73 -9.09 2.64
N PHE A 129 21.35 -7.82 2.78
CA PHE A 129 22.12 -6.86 3.56
C PHE A 129 22.04 -7.21 5.05
N GLU A 130 20.86 -7.51 5.56
CA GLU A 130 20.64 -7.84 6.97
C GLU A 130 21.42 -9.08 7.41
N THR A 131 21.37 -10.16 6.63
CA THR A 131 22.13 -11.40 6.90
C THR A 131 23.65 -11.16 6.92
N LYS A 132 24.16 -10.22 6.12
CA LYS A 132 25.58 -9.85 6.11
C LYS A 132 26.02 -9.12 7.40
N PHE A 133 25.10 -8.47 8.11
CA PHE A 133 25.39 -7.65 9.30
C PHE A 133 24.87 -8.25 10.62
N GLU A 134 24.32 -9.47 10.61
CA GLU A 134 23.79 -10.16 11.81
C GLU A 134 24.84 -10.37 12.92
N GLY A 135 26.13 -10.37 12.59
CA GLY A 135 27.23 -10.51 13.56
C GLY A 135 27.66 -9.23 14.28
N ALA A 136 27.23 -8.04 13.83
CA ALA A 136 27.69 -6.77 14.40
C ALA A 136 26.68 -6.18 15.40
N THR A 137 27.03 -6.12 16.69
CA THR A 137 26.21 -5.50 17.75
C THR A 137 25.80 -4.06 17.45
N LEU A 138 26.61 -3.33 16.68
CA LEU A 138 26.31 -1.97 16.20
C LEU A 138 25.10 -1.93 15.25
N SER A 139 24.92 -2.96 14.41
CA SER A 139 23.80 -3.09 13.47
C SER A 139 22.46 -3.16 14.19
N ARG A 140 22.40 -3.88 15.32
CA ARG A 140 21.16 -4.06 16.10
C ARG A 140 20.68 -2.76 16.75
N LYS A 141 21.59 -1.93 17.28
CA LYS A 141 21.27 -0.59 17.79
C LYS A 141 20.84 0.35 16.66
N LEU A 142 21.59 0.39 15.55
CA LEU A 142 21.26 1.24 14.41
C LEU A 142 19.85 0.93 13.87
N ARG A 143 19.49 -0.35 13.79
CA ARG A 143 18.18 -0.82 13.34
C ARG A 143 17.04 -0.41 14.26
N TYR A 144 17.28 -0.45 15.58
CA TYR A 144 16.28 -0.04 16.57
C TYR A 144 15.97 1.46 16.49
N PHE A 145 16.96 2.28 16.11
CA PHE A 145 16.76 3.71 15.87
C PHE A 145 16.27 4.04 14.46
N ALA A 146 16.68 3.28 13.44
CA ALA A 146 16.32 3.55 12.05
C ALA A 146 14.80 3.50 11.82
N SER A 147 14.10 2.52 12.40
CA SER A 147 12.64 2.39 12.26
C SER A 147 11.86 3.60 12.82
N PRO A 148 12.03 4.01 14.10
CA PRO A 148 11.36 5.19 14.64
C PRO A 148 11.82 6.49 13.97
N VAL A 149 13.10 6.63 13.61
CA VAL A 149 13.58 7.81 12.87
C VAL A 149 12.91 7.92 11.50
N THR A 150 12.79 6.80 10.77
CA THR A 150 12.10 6.80 9.47
C THR A 150 10.62 7.16 9.63
N LEU A 151 9.95 6.62 10.66
CA LEU A 151 8.56 6.98 10.97
C LEU A 151 8.42 8.47 11.25
N ILE A 152 9.26 9.03 12.12
CA ILE A 152 9.26 10.46 12.48
C ILE A 152 9.51 11.32 11.24
N LEU A 153 10.49 10.96 10.41
CA LEU A 153 10.79 11.69 9.16
C LEU A 153 9.61 11.65 8.20
N CYS A 154 8.97 10.50 8.00
CA CYS A 154 7.79 10.38 7.15
C CYS A 154 6.62 11.23 7.69
N LEU A 155 6.37 11.24 9.00
CA LEU A 155 5.35 12.08 9.63
C LEU A 155 5.68 13.57 9.48
N ALA A 156 6.95 13.96 9.65
CA ALA A 156 7.41 15.33 9.46
C ALA A 156 7.24 15.78 8.01
N ILE A 157 7.53 14.92 7.03
CA ILE A 157 7.30 15.21 5.60
C ILE A 157 5.81 15.42 5.33
N VAL A 158 4.94 14.56 5.85
CA VAL A 158 3.48 14.72 5.69
C VAL A 158 3.02 16.05 6.29
N LEU A 159 3.51 16.39 7.49
CA LEU A 159 3.22 17.68 8.11
C LEU A 159 3.68 18.86 7.24
N LEU A 160 4.92 18.83 6.75
CA LEU A 160 5.47 19.88 5.89
C LEU A 160 4.66 20.05 4.60
N ILE A 161 4.25 18.96 3.96
CA ILE A 161 3.40 18.99 2.75
C ILE A 161 2.05 19.67 3.03
N ARG A 162 1.54 19.63 4.26
CA ARG A 162 0.27 20.26 4.64
C ARG A 162 0.40 21.70 5.12
N LEU A 163 1.61 22.15 5.43
CA LEU A 163 1.90 23.54 5.81
C LEU A 163 2.17 24.44 4.60
N ILE A 164 2.50 23.86 3.44
CA ILE A 164 2.69 24.53 2.16
C ILE A 164 1.35 24.58 1.41
#